data_AF-A0A0C2N9Q8-F1
#
_entry.id   AF-A0A0C2N9Q8-F1
#
_cell.length_a   1.000
_cell.length_b   1.000
_cell.length_c   1.000
_cell.angle_alpha   90.00
_cell.angle_beta   90.00
_cell.angle_gamma   90.00
#
_symmetry.space_group_name_H-M   'P 1'
#
loop_
_entity.id
_entity.type
_entity.pdbx_description
1 polymer ?
#
loop_
_entity_poly.entity_id
_entity_poly.type
_entity_poly.pdbx_seq_one_letter_code
_entity_poly.pdbx_strand_id
1 'polypeptide(L)'
;MKCKACHNGLESLSHILNGCLLNKKQQTDRHNRVIDTLLKHYSKGGKTVVNKNEKYGNGSKLRPDILIRTNEDCQKDFLIDVVVSFEYPQYFSDARKSKIQKYNHLAELHMNSTGKPLRILPLVVGYLGSLTYELKNILRLLKIGPNKFRKIATEISTGVMVDSFDIYMDYLYPNRKSKGKGVVGVKKQTTETKNQIGSPDTLKDLEPENTALARPCG
;
A
#
# COMPACT_ATOMS: atom_id res chain seq x y z
N MET A 1 33.66 -8.28 -3.78
CA MET A 1 33.89 -7.68 -2.45
C MET A 1 32.68 -7.97 -1.56
N LYS A 2 32.88 -8.35 -0.29
CA LYS A 2 31.77 -8.54 0.67
C LYS A 2 31.24 -7.20 1.13
N CYS A 3 29.96 -7.13 1.51
CA CYS A 3 29.36 -5.92 2.09
C CYS A 3 30.18 -5.43 3.28
N LYS A 4 30.72 -4.21 3.23
CA LYS A 4 31.52 -3.64 4.33
C LYS A 4 30.73 -3.43 5.63
N ALA A 5 29.41 -3.33 5.55
CA ALA A 5 28.55 -3.06 6.71
C ALA A 5 28.17 -4.35 7.44
N CYS A 6 27.60 -5.34 6.74
CA CYS A 6 27.13 -6.58 7.38
C CYS A 6 28.05 -7.79 7.18
N HIS A 7 29.11 -7.66 6.38
CA HIS A 7 30.05 -8.73 6.02
C HIS A 7 29.42 -9.99 5.39
N ASN A 8 28.14 -9.91 5.01
CA ASN A 8 27.38 -11.00 4.41
C ASN A 8 26.96 -10.62 2.97
N GLY A 9 27.18 -11.52 2.03
CA GLY A 9 26.86 -11.30 0.62
C GLY A 9 27.81 -10.33 -0.11
N LEU A 10 27.59 -10.21 -1.42
CA LEU A 10 28.33 -9.31 -2.30
C LEU A 10 27.88 -7.86 -2.07
N GLU A 11 28.85 -6.95 -1.87
CA GLU A 11 28.58 -5.52 -1.84
C GLU A 11 28.03 -5.08 -3.20
N SER A 12 26.75 -4.72 -3.23
CA SER A 12 26.03 -4.29 -4.41
C SER A 12 24.87 -3.39 -3.99
N LEU A 13 24.37 -2.57 -4.91
CA LEU A 13 23.23 -1.70 -4.60
C LEU A 13 21.99 -2.50 -4.18
N SER A 14 21.72 -3.62 -4.84
CA SER A 14 20.63 -4.54 -4.47
C SER A 14 20.80 -5.08 -3.05
N HIS A 15 22.01 -5.50 -2.68
CA HIS A 15 22.29 -5.91 -1.30
C HIS A 15 22.10 -4.75 -0.32
N ILE A 16 22.72 -3.59 -0.55
CA ILE A 16 22.64 -2.44 0.36
C ILE A 16 21.18 -2.02 0.59
N LEU A 17 20.40 -1.91 -0.49
CA LEU A 17 19.03 -1.40 -0.44
C LEU A 17 18.00 -2.43 0.01
N ASN A 18 18.19 -3.73 -0.25
CA ASN A 18 17.14 -4.75 -0.03
C ASN A 18 17.60 -5.97 0.76
N GLY A 19 18.90 -6.29 0.79
CA GLY A 19 19.43 -7.53 1.37
C GLY A 19 20.22 -7.35 2.67
N CYS A 20 20.72 -6.15 2.95
CA CYS A 20 21.62 -5.88 4.06
C CYS A 20 20.84 -5.90 5.38
N LEU A 21 21.24 -6.77 6.30
CA LEU A 21 20.56 -6.95 7.59
C LEU A 21 20.66 -5.72 8.50
N LEU A 22 21.73 -4.92 8.38
CA LEU A 22 21.86 -3.68 9.15
C LEU A 22 20.85 -2.61 8.72
N ASN A 23 20.44 -2.63 7.46
CA ASN A 23 19.46 -1.68 6.91
C ASN A 23 18.01 -2.18 7.05
N LYS A 24 17.78 -3.33 7.70
CA LYS A 24 16.48 -4.00 7.77
C LYS A 24 15.37 -3.09 8.32
N LYS A 25 15.66 -2.28 9.34
CA LYS A 25 14.68 -1.31 9.87
C LYS A 25 14.24 -0.32 8.81
N GLN A 26 15.18 0.29 8.08
CA GLN A 26 14.87 1.27 7.05
C GLN A 26 14.17 0.63 5.84
N GLN A 27 14.56 -0.60 5.48
CA GLN A 27 13.87 -1.40 4.47
C GLN A 27 12.40 -1.64 4.85
N THR A 28 12.14 -2.00 6.11
CA THR A 28 10.78 -2.16 6.66
C THR A 28 10.02 -0.84 6.71
N ASP A 29 10.66 0.26 7.10
CA ASP A 29 10.03 1.59 7.12
C ASP A 29 9.62 2.03 5.70
N ARG A 30 10.48 1.81 4.69
CA ARG A 30 10.19 2.07 3.27
C ARG A 30 9.04 1.22 2.75
N HIS A 31 9.04 -0.07 3.09
CA HIS A 31 7.97 -1.00 2.73
C HIS A 31 6.63 -0.60 3.37
N ASN A 32 6.63 -0.24 4.66
CA ASN A 32 5.44 0.25 5.36
C ASN A 32 4.91 1.56 4.77
N ARG A 33 5.78 2.47 4.29
CA ARG A 33 5.34 3.70 3.62
C ARG A 33 4.45 3.42 2.41
N VAL A 34 4.76 2.39 1.62
CA VAL A 34 3.93 2.00 0.46
C VAL A 34 2.55 1.53 0.94
N ILE A 35 2.51 0.69 1.98
CA ILE A 35 1.27 0.20 2.58
C ILE A 35 0.42 1.37 3.11
N ASP A 36 1.03 2.27 3.88
CA ASP A 36 0.36 3.42 4.48
C ASP A 36 -0.17 4.38 3.42
N THR A 37 0.59 4.59 2.34
CA THR A 37 0.14 5.41 1.22
C THR A 37 -1.07 4.78 0.54
N LEU A 38 -1.05 3.47 0.28
CA LEU A 38 -2.20 2.79 -0.33
C LEU A 38 -3.45 2.89 0.55
N LEU A 39 -3.32 2.59 1.85
CA LEU A 39 -4.43 2.59 2.79
C LEU A 39 -4.99 4.00 3.07
N LYS A 40 -4.13 5.03 3.05
CA LYS A 40 -4.54 6.44 3.16
C LYS A 40 -5.55 6.83 2.08
N HIS A 41 -5.45 6.25 0.87
CA HIS A 41 -6.34 6.55 -0.25
C HIS A 41 -7.49 5.54 -0.41
N TYR A 42 -7.50 4.48 0.40
CA TYR A 42 -8.54 3.47 0.40
C TYR A 42 -9.71 3.89 1.32
N SER A 43 -10.91 4.00 0.75
CA SER A 43 -12.14 4.18 1.51
C SER A 43 -12.70 2.81 1.86
N LYS A 44 -12.78 2.49 3.16
CA LYS A 44 -13.37 1.24 3.64
C LYS A 44 -14.90 1.34 3.67
N GLY A 45 -15.55 0.26 3.25
CA GLY A 45 -17.00 0.11 3.39
C GLY A 45 -17.42 -0.20 4.80
N GLY A 46 -18.70 0.05 5.09
CA GLY A 46 -19.25 -0.04 6.45
C GLY A 46 -19.01 -1.40 7.14
N LYS A 47 -19.02 -2.50 6.38
CA LYS A 47 -18.73 -3.86 6.89
C LYS A 47 -17.36 -4.41 6.45
N THR A 48 -16.50 -3.59 5.84
CA THR A 48 -15.18 -4.02 5.38
C THR A 48 -14.19 -4.01 6.53
N VAL A 49 -13.47 -5.12 6.71
CA VAL A 49 -12.38 -5.25 7.68
C VAL A 49 -11.05 -5.21 6.95
N VAL A 50 -10.13 -4.35 7.42
CA VAL A 50 -8.76 -4.25 6.91
C VAL A 50 -7.79 -4.62 8.02
N ASN A 51 -7.07 -5.72 7.84
CA ASN A 51 -6.02 -6.16 8.73
C ASN A 51 -4.65 -5.84 8.10
N LYS A 52 -3.76 -5.19 8.86
CA LYS A 52 -2.42 -4.80 8.40
C LYS A 52 -1.34 -5.57 9.14
N ASN A 53 -0.45 -6.23 8.41
CA ASN A 53 0.67 -7.00 8.95
C ASN A 53 0.26 -8.03 10.01
N GLU A 54 -0.95 -8.60 9.93
CA GLU A 54 -1.50 -9.56 10.89
C GLU A 54 -1.37 -11.00 10.41
N LYS A 55 -1.39 -11.96 11.34
CA LYS A 55 -1.39 -13.39 10.97
C LYS A 55 -2.69 -13.74 10.25
N TYR A 56 -2.58 -14.56 9.21
CA TYR A 56 -3.75 -15.05 8.49
C TYR A 56 -4.43 -16.20 9.26
N GLY A 57 -5.61 -15.94 9.83
CA GLY A 57 -6.41 -16.95 10.52
C GLY A 57 -5.71 -17.61 11.72
N ASN A 58 -6.36 -18.64 12.27
CA ASN A 58 -5.79 -19.43 13.36
C ASN A 58 -4.97 -20.58 12.77
N GLY A 59 -3.67 -20.61 13.06
CA GLY A 59 -2.75 -21.70 12.64
C GLY A 59 -1.74 -21.33 11.55
N SER A 60 -1.94 -20.25 10.78
CA SER A 60 -0.91 -19.79 9.85
C SER A 60 0.17 -18.95 10.55
N LYS A 61 1.43 -19.17 10.20
CA LYS A 61 2.53 -18.26 10.55
C LYS A 61 2.67 -17.10 9.56
N LEU A 62 1.92 -17.14 8.46
CA LEU A 62 2.00 -16.12 7.41
C LEU A 62 1.31 -14.83 7.84
N ARG A 63 1.97 -13.71 7.53
CA ARG A 63 1.50 -12.37 7.80
C ARG A 63 1.52 -11.59 6.48
N PRO A 64 0.41 -11.54 5.72
CA PRO A 64 0.32 -10.64 4.59
C PRO A 64 0.35 -9.19 5.05
N ASP A 65 0.81 -8.30 4.18
CA ASP A 65 0.89 -6.88 4.47
C ASP A 65 -0.50 -6.25 4.68
N ILE A 66 -1.46 -6.60 3.82
CA ILE A 66 -2.85 -6.15 3.91
C ILE A 66 -3.78 -7.31 3.58
N LEU A 67 -4.76 -7.56 4.45
CA LEU A 67 -5.91 -8.41 4.18
C LEU A 67 -7.18 -7.57 4.26
N ILE A 68 -7.94 -7.53 3.16
CA ILE A 68 -9.22 -6.81 3.06
C ILE A 68 -10.33 -7.86 2.94
N ARG A 69 -11.11 -7.99 4.01
CA ARG A 69 -12.34 -8.77 4.02
C ARG A 69 -13.52 -7.85 3.74
N THR A 70 -14.17 -8.10 2.62
CA THR A 70 -15.23 -7.27 2.07
C THR A 70 -16.59 -7.68 2.61
N ASN A 71 -17.57 -6.78 2.51
CA ASN A 71 -18.96 -7.05 2.89
C ASN A 71 -19.58 -8.16 2.01
N GLU A 72 -20.73 -8.70 2.42
CA GLU A 72 -21.45 -9.78 1.74
C GLU A 72 -21.77 -9.46 0.26
N ASP A 73 -22.02 -8.20 -0.06
CA ASP A 73 -22.31 -7.73 -1.42
C ASP A 73 -21.10 -7.87 -2.37
N CYS A 74 -19.89 -8.05 -1.84
CA CYS A 74 -18.68 -8.28 -2.62
C CYS A 74 -18.35 -9.77 -2.70
N GLN A 75 -18.17 -10.22 -3.94
CA GLN A 75 -17.91 -11.61 -4.29
C GLN A 75 -16.49 -12.11 -3.94
N LYS A 76 -15.59 -11.28 -3.41
CA LYS A 76 -14.18 -11.66 -3.20
C LYS A 76 -13.48 -10.77 -2.19
N ASP A 77 -12.53 -11.38 -1.49
CA ASP A 77 -11.62 -10.71 -0.57
C ASP A 77 -10.23 -10.54 -1.21
N PHE A 78 -9.41 -9.66 -0.63
CA PHE A 78 -8.11 -9.31 -1.21
C PHE A 78 -6.99 -9.47 -0.20
N LEU A 79 -5.91 -10.12 -0.63
CA LEU A 79 -4.62 -10.17 0.06
C LEU A 79 -3.63 -9.39 -0.77
N ILE A 80 -3.11 -8.29 -0.25
CA ILE A 80 -2.11 -7.45 -0.93
C ILE A 80 -0.80 -7.60 -0.17
N ASP A 81 0.29 -7.88 -0.90
CA ASP A 81 1.63 -8.00 -0.33
C ASP A 81 2.61 -7.17 -1.16
N VAL A 82 3.22 -6.18 -0.52
CA VAL A 82 4.16 -5.24 -1.12
C VAL A 82 5.54 -5.90 -1.24
N VAL A 83 6.18 -5.67 -2.38
CA VAL A 83 7.59 -6.01 -2.60
C VAL A 83 8.31 -4.81 -3.16
N VAL A 84 9.38 -4.39 -2.47
CA VAL A 84 10.33 -3.44 -3.03
C VAL A 84 11.48 -4.24 -3.64
N SER A 85 11.68 -4.14 -4.96
CA SER A 85 12.62 -4.97 -5.72
C SER A 85 13.57 -4.14 -6.57
N PHE A 86 14.62 -4.79 -7.10
CA PHE A 86 15.50 -4.19 -8.10
C PHE A 86 14.74 -3.97 -9.41
N GLU A 87 14.96 -2.81 -10.03
CA GLU A 87 14.28 -2.36 -11.23
C GLU A 87 14.77 -3.05 -12.48
N TYR A 88 14.47 -4.33 -12.58
CA TYR A 88 14.76 -5.13 -13.74
C TYR A 88 13.62 -6.13 -13.97
N PRO A 89 13.12 -6.29 -15.21
CA PRO A 89 11.89 -7.05 -15.48
C PRO A 89 11.86 -8.45 -14.88
N GLN A 90 12.99 -9.18 -14.93
CA GLN A 90 13.11 -10.51 -14.33
C GLN A 90 12.85 -10.49 -12.82
N TYR A 91 13.48 -9.56 -12.09
CA TYR A 91 13.33 -9.45 -10.64
C TYR A 91 11.91 -9.05 -10.22
N PHE A 92 11.21 -8.27 -11.04
CA PHE A 92 9.79 -7.98 -10.81
C PHE A 92 8.91 -9.21 -11.03
N SER A 93 9.16 -9.96 -12.10
CA SER A 93 8.45 -11.21 -12.40
C SER A 93 8.65 -12.25 -11.30
N ASP A 94 9.89 -12.45 -10.87
CA ASP A 94 10.24 -13.43 -9.85
C ASP A 94 9.70 -13.05 -8.48
N ALA A 95 9.79 -11.76 -8.10
CA ALA A 95 9.17 -11.24 -6.87
C ALA A 95 7.66 -11.51 -6.83
N ARG A 96 6.96 -11.27 -7.93
CA ARG A 96 5.52 -11.52 -8.05
C ARG A 96 5.21 -13.01 -7.91
N LYS A 97 5.89 -13.87 -8.67
CA LYS A 97 5.71 -15.33 -8.64
C LYS A 97 5.94 -15.87 -7.23
N SER A 98 7.01 -15.44 -6.58
CA SER A 98 7.36 -15.85 -5.21
C SER A 98 6.24 -15.52 -4.22
N LYS A 99 5.65 -14.31 -4.29
CA LYS A 99 4.53 -13.92 -3.42
C LYS A 99 3.26 -14.71 -3.70
N ILE A 100 2.93 -14.95 -4.98
CA ILE A 100 1.77 -15.78 -5.34
C ILE A 100 1.95 -17.19 -4.80
N GLN A 101 3.10 -17.83 -5.05
CA GLN A 101 3.41 -19.17 -4.55
C GLN A 101 3.35 -19.24 -3.02
N LYS A 102 3.90 -18.23 -2.33
CA LYS A 102 3.89 -18.14 -0.87
C LYS A 102 2.48 -18.19 -0.28
N TYR A 103 1.51 -17.51 -0.89
CA TYR A 103 0.16 -17.39 -0.33
C TYR A 103 -0.89 -18.27 -1.02
N ASN A 104 -0.54 -19.03 -2.07
CA ASN A 104 -1.52 -19.74 -2.89
C ASN A 104 -2.43 -20.66 -2.06
N HIS A 105 -1.85 -21.41 -1.11
CA HIS A 105 -2.59 -22.28 -0.21
C HIS A 105 -3.59 -21.53 0.71
N LEU A 106 -3.37 -20.23 0.97
CA LEU A 106 -4.33 -19.44 1.73
C LEU A 106 -5.62 -19.20 0.96
N ALA A 107 -5.60 -19.25 -0.38
CA ALA A 107 -6.81 -19.05 -1.17
C ALA A 107 -7.83 -20.17 -0.95
N GLU A 108 -7.37 -21.43 -0.88
CA GLU A 108 -8.19 -22.59 -0.58
C GLU A 108 -8.71 -22.55 0.86
N LEU A 109 -7.83 -22.25 1.83
CA LEU A 109 -8.21 -22.09 3.23
C LEU A 109 -9.23 -20.96 3.43
N HIS A 110 -9.08 -19.85 2.71
CA HIS A 110 -10.01 -18.72 2.75
C HIS A 110 -11.38 -19.11 2.19
N MET A 111 -11.40 -19.82 1.06
CA MET A 111 -12.64 -20.31 0.47
C MET A 111 -13.39 -21.23 1.43
N ASN A 112 -12.70 -22.20 2.03
CA ASN A 112 -13.31 -23.16 2.94
C ASN A 112 -13.85 -22.51 4.22
N SER A 113 -13.22 -21.43 4.70
CA SER A 113 -13.60 -20.78 5.96
C SER A 113 -14.63 -19.65 5.79
N THR A 114 -14.65 -18.98 4.64
CA THR A 114 -15.48 -17.78 4.43
C THR A 114 -16.52 -17.94 3.32
N GLY A 115 -16.41 -18.99 2.49
CA GLY A 115 -17.23 -19.15 1.29
C GLY A 115 -16.90 -18.15 0.16
N LYS A 116 -15.84 -17.34 0.32
CA LYS A 116 -15.43 -16.33 -0.67
C LYS A 116 -14.06 -16.67 -1.28
N PRO A 117 -13.83 -16.36 -2.56
CA PRO A 117 -12.49 -16.42 -3.14
C PRO A 117 -11.58 -15.30 -2.60
N LEU A 118 -10.32 -15.65 -2.34
CA LEU A 118 -9.26 -14.71 -1.97
C LEU A 118 -8.40 -14.37 -3.19
N ARG A 119 -8.27 -13.08 -3.51
CA ARG A 119 -7.37 -12.60 -4.57
C ARG A 119 -6.04 -12.18 -3.99
N ILE A 120 -4.98 -12.89 -4.35
CA ILE A 120 -3.60 -12.56 -4.00
C ILE A 120 -3.07 -11.54 -5.01
N LEU A 121 -2.67 -10.37 -4.51
CA LEU A 121 -2.27 -9.20 -5.30
C LEU A 121 -0.89 -8.71 -4.84
N PRO A 122 0.21 -9.27 -5.38
CA PRO A 122 1.52 -8.71 -5.14
C PRO A 122 1.60 -7.27 -5.70
N LEU A 123 2.07 -6.32 -4.90
CA LEU A 123 2.37 -4.97 -5.35
C LEU A 123 3.89 -4.81 -5.45
N VAL A 124 4.43 -5.00 -6.65
CA VAL A 124 5.87 -4.84 -6.90
C VAL A 124 6.17 -3.38 -7.22
N VAL A 125 7.09 -2.80 -6.45
CA VAL A 125 7.61 -1.44 -6.60
C VAL A 125 9.13 -1.50 -6.73
N GLY A 126 9.67 -0.72 -7.64
CA GLY A 126 11.10 -0.56 -7.79
C GLY A 126 11.68 0.39 -6.75
N TYR A 127 12.87 0.11 -6.22
CA TYR A 127 13.49 0.99 -5.23
C TYR A 127 13.95 2.35 -5.80
N LEU A 128 13.99 2.54 -7.13
CA LEU A 128 14.20 3.83 -7.80
C LEU A 128 12.86 4.46 -8.25
N GLY A 129 11.73 3.97 -7.73
CA GLY A 129 10.41 4.55 -7.95
C GLY A 129 9.64 3.98 -9.14
N SER A 130 10.14 2.96 -9.84
CA SER A 130 9.39 2.28 -10.90
C SER A 130 8.12 1.65 -10.35
N LEU A 131 7.02 1.85 -11.07
CA LEU A 131 5.72 1.28 -10.73
C LEU A 131 5.28 0.30 -11.80
N THR A 132 4.69 -0.80 -11.36
CA THR A 132 4.21 -1.87 -12.23
C THR A 132 2.71 -1.73 -12.51
N TYR A 133 2.20 -2.48 -13.48
CA TYR A 133 0.77 -2.45 -13.83
C TYR A 133 -0.13 -2.95 -12.69
N GLU A 134 0.44 -3.70 -11.73
CA GLU A 134 -0.22 -4.17 -10.52
C GLU A 134 -0.84 -3.03 -9.73
N LEU A 135 -0.16 -1.89 -9.61
CA LEU A 135 -0.72 -0.75 -8.87
C LEU A 135 -2.05 -0.32 -9.48
N LYS A 136 -2.09 -0.12 -10.81
CA LYS A 136 -3.33 0.26 -11.51
C LYS A 136 -4.44 -0.78 -11.33
N ASN A 137 -4.10 -2.06 -11.38
CA ASN A 137 -5.06 -3.14 -11.19
C ASN A 137 -5.57 -3.21 -9.74
N ILE A 138 -4.70 -3.06 -8.75
CA ILE A 138 -5.06 -3.02 -7.32
C ILE A 138 -6.00 -1.86 -7.06
N LEU A 139 -5.66 -0.64 -7.50
CA LEU A 139 -6.52 0.53 -7.28
C LEU A 139 -7.92 0.32 -7.90
N ARG A 140 -7.99 -0.25 -9.11
CA ARG A 140 -9.26 -0.60 -9.75
C ARG A 140 -10.06 -1.61 -8.93
N LEU A 141 -9.42 -2.68 -8.44
CA LEU A 141 -10.07 -3.71 -7.63
C LEU A 141 -10.57 -3.18 -6.28
N LEU A 142 -9.82 -2.24 -5.69
CA LEU A 142 -10.21 -1.53 -4.47
C LEU A 142 -11.19 -0.39 -4.71
N LYS A 143 -11.71 -0.23 -5.94
CA LYS A 143 -12.62 0.85 -6.36
C LYS A 143 -12.09 2.26 -6.04
N ILE A 144 -10.77 2.43 -6.01
CA ILE A 144 -10.14 3.74 -5.88
C ILE A 144 -10.25 4.44 -7.24
N GLY A 145 -10.90 5.61 -7.25
CA GLY A 145 -11.21 6.34 -8.48
C GLY A 145 -9.97 6.62 -9.34
N PRO A 146 -10.07 6.50 -10.68
CA PRO A 146 -8.94 6.62 -11.60
C PRO A 146 -8.23 7.98 -11.49
N ASN A 147 -8.96 9.04 -11.13
CA ASN A 147 -8.44 10.39 -10.94
C ASN A 147 -7.38 10.47 -9.83
N LYS A 148 -7.38 9.52 -8.88
CA LYS A 148 -6.37 9.45 -7.81
C LYS A 148 -5.11 8.69 -8.22
N PHE A 149 -5.10 7.98 -9.36
CA PHE A 149 -3.97 7.14 -9.78
C PHE A 149 -2.65 7.92 -9.81
N ARG A 150 -2.62 9.07 -10.51
CA ARG A 150 -1.41 9.88 -10.64
C ARG A 150 -0.88 10.31 -9.28
N LYS A 151 -1.76 10.78 -8.39
CA LYS A 151 -1.39 11.20 -7.04
C LYS A 151 -0.78 10.05 -6.23
N ILE A 152 -1.43 8.89 -6.20
CA ILE A 152 -0.98 7.71 -5.46
C ILE A 152 0.34 7.19 -6.03
N ALA A 153 0.44 7.09 -7.36
CA ALA A 153 1.65 6.68 -8.06
C ALA A 153 2.82 7.61 -7.71
N THR A 154 2.63 8.93 -7.79
CA THR A 154 3.65 9.91 -7.42
C THR A 154 4.04 9.80 -5.94
N GLU A 155 3.07 9.70 -5.01
CA GLU A 155 3.35 9.55 -3.57
C GLU A 155 4.17 8.28 -3.28
N ILE A 156 3.81 7.12 -3.86
CA ILE A 156 4.54 5.85 -3.67
C ILE A 156 5.93 5.93 -4.30
N SER A 157 6.03 6.35 -5.56
CA SER A 157 7.28 6.39 -6.31
C SER A 157 8.30 7.31 -5.63
N THR A 158 7.90 8.55 -5.35
CA THR A 158 8.78 9.53 -4.67
C THR A 158 9.10 9.11 -3.25
N GLY A 159 8.13 8.57 -2.52
CA GLY A 159 8.32 8.07 -1.17
C GLY A 159 9.39 6.98 -1.10
N VAL A 160 9.32 6.00 -1.99
CA VAL A 160 10.28 4.89 -2.09
C VAL A 160 11.65 5.38 -2.54
N MET A 161 11.73 6.28 -3.52
CA MET A 161 13.00 6.87 -3.96
C MET A 161 13.74 7.57 -2.82
N VAL A 162 13.04 8.42 -2.07
CA VAL A 162 13.62 9.16 -0.93
C VAL A 162 14.14 8.19 0.12
N ASP A 163 13.35 7.18 0.50
CA ASP A 163 13.78 6.21 1.50
C ASP A 163 14.96 5.36 1.02
N SER A 164 14.98 4.95 -0.26
CA SER A 164 16.10 4.23 -0.86
C SER A 164 17.37 5.06 -0.89
N PHE A 165 17.25 6.33 -1.26
CA PHE A 165 18.36 7.28 -1.22
C PHE A 165 18.89 7.42 0.21
N ASP A 166 18.00 7.55 1.19
CA ASP A 166 18.41 7.66 2.59
C ASP A 166 19.13 6.41 3.08
N ILE A 167 18.63 5.21 2.77
CA ILE A 167 19.33 3.95 3.09
C ILE A 167 20.74 3.93 2.49
N TYR A 168 20.88 4.34 1.23
CA TYR A 168 22.16 4.35 0.56
C TYR A 168 23.12 5.38 1.17
N MET A 169 22.61 6.57 1.50
CA MET A 169 23.41 7.64 2.10
C MET A 169 23.82 7.31 3.54
N ASP A 170 22.97 6.66 4.33
CA ASP A 170 23.33 6.15 5.66
C ASP A 170 24.39 5.05 5.56
N TYR A 171 24.30 4.20 4.53
CA TYR A 171 25.31 3.19 4.27
C TYR A 171 26.69 3.79 3.89
N LEU A 172 26.70 4.84 3.07
CA LEU A 172 27.95 5.53 2.69
C LEU A 172 28.51 6.36 3.86
N TYR A 173 27.62 6.99 4.64
CA TYR A 173 27.97 7.93 5.70
C TYR A 173 27.20 7.62 7.00
N PRO A 174 27.59 6.57 7.76
CA PRO A 174 26.82 6.10 8.94
C PRO A 174 26.61 7.14 10.05
N ASN A 175 27.45 8.18 10.10
CA ASN A 175 27.38 9.25 11.09
C ASN A 175 26.66 10.52 10.58
N ARG A 176 26.02 10.47 9.40
CA ARG A 176 25.25 11.63 8.92
C ARG A 176 24.07 11.86 9.86
N LYS A 177 23.81 13.11 10.23
CA LYS A 177 22.57 13.47 10.92
C LYS A 177 21.42 13.27 9.93
N SER A 178 20.69 12.16 10.02
CA SER A 178 19.49 11.99 9.20
C SER A 178 18.51 13.12 9.56
N LYS A 179 18.06 13.88 8.57
CA LYS A 179 17.01 14.88 8.82
C LYS A 179 15.77 14.11 9.27
N GLY A 180 15.34 14.34 10.50
CA GLY A 180 14.13 13.74 11.06
C GLY A 180 12.98 13.85 10.06
N LYS A 181 12.20 12.75 9.94
CA LYS A 181 11.08 12.57 9.02
C LYS A 181 10.32 13.88 8.80
N GLY A 182 10.57 14.53 7.67
CA GLY A 182 9.78 15.66 7.20
C GLY A 182 8.39 15.15 6.81
N VAL A 183 7.50 15.05 7.79
CA VAL A 183 6.07 15.08 7.51
C VAL A 183 5.84 16.43 6.85
N VAL A 184 5.48 16.43 5.57
CA VAL A 184 4.99 17.62 4.88
C VAL A 184 3.73 18.04 5.61
N GLY A 185 3.88 18.94 6.58
CA GLY A 185 2.78 19.54 7.32
C GLY A 185 1.96 20.35 6.34
N VAL A 186 0.76 19.86 6.04
CA VAL A 186 -0.31 20.68 5.47
C VAL A 186 -0.55 21.80 6.49
N LYS A 187 -0.13 23.03 6.15
CA LYS A 187 -0.53 24.22 6.90
C LYS A 187 -2.06 24.29 6.87
N LYS A 188 -2.71 24.08 8.03
CA LYS A 188 -4.08 24.54 8.23
C LYS A 188 -4.06 26.06 8.11
N GLN A 189 -4.60 26.59 7.03
CA GLN A 189 -5.09 27.97 7.02
C GLN A 189 -6.41 27.97 7.77
N THR A 190 -6.37 28.46 9.00
CA THR A 190 -7.52 29.01 9.71
C THR A 190 -7.85 30.34 9.08
N THR A 191 -9.02 30.44 8.45
CA THR A 191 -9.70 31.71 8.21
C THR A 191 -11.02 31.68 8.97
N GLU A 192 -11.02 32.42 10.07
CA GLU A 192 -12.20 32.88 10.77
C GLU A 192 -12.95 33.89 9.90
N THR A 193 -14.23 33.65 9.63
CA THR A 193 -15.15 34.77 9.35
C THR A 193 -16.57 34.44 9.82
N LYS A 194 -16.89 35.09 10.94
CA LYS A 194 -18.16 35.55 11.52
C LYS A 194 -19.47 35.22 10.79
N ASN A 195 -20.39 34.65 11.59
CA ASN A 195 -21.85 34.62 11.44
C ASN A 195 -22.45 35.98 11.05
N GLN A 196 -23.39 35.98 10.10
CA GLN A 196 -24.60 36.81 10.16
C GLN A 196 -25.81 36.02 9.62
N ILE A 197 -26.93 36.25 10.29
CA ILE A 197 -28.21 35.54 10.25
C ILE A 197 -29.09 36.12 9.14
N GLY A 198 -29.84 35.25 8.44
CA GLY A 198 -30.92 35.66 7.54
C GLY A 198 -31.57 34.47 6.81
N SER A 199 -32.71 34.02 7.30
CA SER A 199 -33.77 33.30 6.56
C SER A 199 -35.01 34.24 6.55
N PRO A 200 -36.08 34.05 5.73
CA PRO A 200 -36.50 32.81 5.05
C PRO A 200 -37.04 33.00 3.61
N ASP A 201 -37.25 31.90 2.87
CA ASP A 201 -38.57 31.48 2.36
C ASP A 201 -38.50 30.48 1.19
N THR A 202 -39.20 29.36 1.44
CA THR A 202 -39.95 28.40 0.60
C THR A 202 -39.87 28.45 -0.94
N LEU A 203 -39.67 27.28 -1.59
CA LEU A 203 -40.76 26.53 -2.26
C LEU A 203 -40.27 25.20 -2.90
N LYS A 204 -40.98 24.11 -2.53
CA LYS A 204 -41.48 22.96 -3.33
C LYS A 204 -40.53 22.08 -4.16
N ASP A 205 -40.53 20.81 -3.74
CA ASP A 205 -40.87 19.59 -4.51
C ASP A 205 -40.41 19.47 -5.95
N LEU A 206 -39.62 18.42 -6.21
CA LEU A 206 -39.74 17.50 -7.35
C LEU A 206 -38.78 16.32 -7.12
N GLU A 207 -39.30 15.18 -6.66
CA GLU A 207 -38.71 13.88 -7.01
C GLU A 207 -38.94 13.64 -8.51
N PRO A 208 -38.05 12.90 -9.20
CA PRO A 208 -38.35 11.48 -9.34
C PRO A 208 -37.12 10.53 -9.41
N GLU A 209 -37.45 9.24 -9.29
CA GLU A 209 -36.80 8.10 -9.95
C GLU A 209 -35.53 7.47 -9.34
N ASN A 210 -35.81 6.59 -8.37
CA ASN A 210 -35.47 5.17 -8.40
C ASN A 210 -34.49 4.71 -9.51
N THR A 211 -33.20 4.79 -9.24
CA THR A 211 -32.20 3.91 -9.84
C THR A 211 -31.49 3.16 -8.71
N ALA A 212 -31.74 1.86 -8.61
CA ALA A 212 -31.03 0.96 -7.72
C ALA A 212 -29.56 0.87 -8.14
N LEU A 213 -28.77 1.84 -7.71
CA LEU A 213 -27.31 1.79 -7.72
C LEU A 213 -26.89 0.67 -6.77
N ALA A 214 -26.30 -0.38 -7.34
CA ALA A 214 -25.63 -1.43 -6.58
C ALA A 214 -24.74 -0.80 -5.50
N ARG A 215 -24.98 -1.20 -4.24
CA ARG A 215 -24.26 -0.66 -3.08
C ARG A 215 -22.75 -0.79 -3.30
N PRO A 216 -21.95 0.24 -3.00
CA PRO A 216 -20.52 0.17 -3.17
C PRO A 216 -19.92 -0.93 -2.29
N CYS A 217 -18.87 -1.57 -2.80
CA CYS A 217 -18.04 -2.53 -2.07
C CYS A 217 -17.13 -1.86 -1.02
N GLY A 218 -17.48 -0.64 -0.61
CA GLY A 218 -16.57 0.33 -0.02
C GLY A 218 -17.32 1.41 0.73
#